data_AF-A0A2E2RBG9-F1
#
_entry.id   AF-A0A2E2RBG9-F1
#
_cell.length_a   1.000
_cell.length_b   1.000
_cell.length_c   1.000
_cell.angle_alpha   90.00
_cell.angle_beta   90.00
_cell.angle_gamma   90.00
#
_symmetry.space_group_name_H-M   'P 1'
#
loop_
_entity.id
_entity.type
_entity.pdbx_description
1 polymer ?
#
loop_
_entity_poly.entity_id
_entity_poly.type
_entity_poly.pdbx_seq_one_letter_code
_entity_poly.pdbx_strand_id
1 'polypeptide(L)'
;MFVMQFMPKKQAESNQYSKESIREGGLVEEQIMQQVSAIEAKHRQWDSTVWANELIARDYEESIIQIWDKLLAGADPFELLARMPVNILQLGKPQPTEDWESNISYTRLAQGGPSWSKEQLNQALGKWKSEGWKLDQSEWRHRHFTPGDKVEPSSVFWISLHLINKRLNRRGILRGNITVKWQSIEITPETLAKPDHIDLSKLDWIEREGDPAFKAASRQNIQPNEGNVFIDPLIITDFNNDGMVEIILGCKNQIYRNHGNGSLKPEKLCPKFDEVVFNVVLDDLSGDGVTDVITVGHEGIYLIEGKSDGTFPGDARLIWSAPKKVLDPMVVTTGDIDNDGDADLWFSQYKLPYVKGQMPSPIHDSNDGFPGYLLINDGSGNLSDRTKAAGLEAKRYRRSYSASFADLDNDHDLDLIVISDFSGADLHLNDGLGNFEDATMKLIDNHYGFGMAHNFGDYDANGKIDLIMIGMNSWTAERLLSMNLAPPTHRHYYDKLDDLTFGNRLYFGSNKKFE
;
A
#
# COMPACT_ATOMS: atom_id res chain seq x y z
N MET A 1 -3.46 -2.93 11.57
CA MET A 1 -4.46 -3.30 10.55
C MET A 1 -5.34 -2.08 10.31
N PHE A 2 -5.09 -1.30 9.26
CA PHE A 2 -5.95 -0.16 8.90
C PHE A 2 -7.21 -0.72 8.23
N VAL A 3 -8.21 -1.07 9.04
CA VAL A 3 -9.58 -1.25 8.53
C VAL A 3 -10.18 0.14 8.48
N MET A 4 -10.17 0.78 7.31
CA MET A 4 -10.98 1.97 7.09
C MET A 4 -12.45 1.55 7.20
N GLN A 5 -13.09 1.95 8.31
CA GLN A 5 -14.51 1.76 8.54
C GLN A 5 -15.29 2.67 7.59
N PHE A 6 -15.63 2.17 6.41
CA PHE A 6 -16.58 2.80 5.51
C PHE A 6 -18.00 2.56 6.05
N MET A 7 -18.53 3.53 6.79
CA MET A 7 -19.99 3.67 6.92
C MET A 7 -20.47 4.68 5.87
N PRO A 8 -21.25 4.28 4.84
CA PRO A 8 -21.97 5.27 4.07
C PRO A 8 -22.91 6.03 5.01
N LYS A 9 -22.81 7.36 5.04
CA LYS A 9 -23.85 8.20 5.63
C LYS A 9 -25.17 7.82 4.95
N LYS A 10 -26.18 7.50 5.77
CA LYS A 10 -27.55 7.18 5.33
C LYS A 10 -27.99 8.14 4.22
N GLN A 11 -28.20 7.62 3.03
CA GLN A 11 -29.09 8.25 2.06
C GLN A 11 -30.47 8.32 2.71
N ALA A 12 -31.09 9.50 2.68
CA ALA A 12 -32.42 9.71 3.19
C ALA A 12 -33.45 9.00 2.30
N GLU A 13 -33.70 7.72 2.55
CA GLU A 13 -34.85 7.03 1.98
C GLU A 13 -36.10 7.43 2.77
N SER A 14 -36.93 8.25 2.15
CA SER A 14 -38.34 8.42 2.53
C SER A 14 -39.10 7.13 2.21
N ASN A 15 -39.10 6.18 3.14
CA ASN A 15 -40.03 5.05 3.10
C ASN A 15 -40.91 5.07 4.35
N GLN A 16 -42.18 5.46 4.14
CA GLN A 16 -43.25 5.24 5.09
C GLN A 16 -43.45 3.72 5.25
N TYR A 17 -42.83 3.13 6.27
CA TYR A 17 -43.18 1.79 6.72
C TYR A 17 -44.34 1.87 7.71
N SER A 18 -45.45 1.24 7.33
CA SER A 18 -46.60 0.96 8.17
C SER A 18 -46.17 0.24 9.45
N LYS A 19 -46.71 0.70 10.60
CA LYS A 19 -46.62 -0.02 11.87
C LYS A 19 -47.31 -1.37 11.76
N GLU A 20 -46.55 -2.41 11.47
CA GLU A 20 -46.96 -3.79 11.74
C GLU A 20 -46.30 -4.29 13.03
N SER A 21 -47.06 -5.14 13.70
CA SER A 21 -46.98 -5.54 15.10
C SER A 21 -45.66 -6.19 15.50
N ILE A 22 -45.15 -5.75 16.66
CA ILE A 22 -44.16 -6.46 17.45
C ILE A 22 -44.78 -7.82 17.85
N ARG A 23 -44.26 -8.91 17.27
CA ARG A 23 -44.46 -10.27 17.78
C ARG A 23 -43.14 -10.76 18.39
N GLU A 24 -43.29 -11.19 19.64
CA GLU A 24 -42.36 -11.86 20.57
C GLU A 24 -41.11 -12.52 19.95
N GLY A 25 -39.94 -12.01 20.31
CA GLY A 25 -38.64 -12.69 20.17
C GLY A 25 -38.50 -13.80 21.21
N GLY A 26 -37.93 -14.94 20.82
CA GLY A 26 -37.75 -16.07 21.75
C GLY A 26 -37.03 -17.31 21.24
N LEU A 27 -36.82 -17.48 19.92
CA LEU A 27 -36.08 -18.65 19.40
C LEU A 27 -34.94 -18.28 18.44
N VAL A 28 -35.15 -17.28 17.59
CA VAL A 28 -34.12 -16.79 16.65
C VAL A 28 -33.00 -16.05 17.40
N GLU A 29 -33.36 -15.26 18.42
CA GLU A 29 -32.37 -14.57 19.26
C GLU A 29 -31.55 -15.56 20.10
N GLU A 30 -32.17 -16.61 20.64
CA GLU A 30 -31.46 -17.62 21.43
C GLU A 30 -30.46 -18.41 20.56
N GLN A 31 -30.86 -18.82 19.36
CA GLN A 31 -29.97 -19.49 18.41
C GLN A 31 -28.80 -18.61 17.98
N ILE A 32 -29.04 -17.32 17.70
CA ILE A 32 -27.99 -16.37 17.37
C ILE A 32 -27.04 -16.20 18.56
N MET A 33 -27.56 -16.04 19.78
CA MET A 33 -26.74 -15.91 20.99
C MET A 33 -25.91 -17.18 21.25
N GLN A 34 -26.46 -18.36 21.00
CA GLN A 34 -25.73 -19.62 21.08
C GLN A 34 -24.60 -19.70 20.04
N GLN A 35 -24.85 -19.28 18.80
CA GLN A 35 -23.82 -19.23 17.74
C GLN A 35 -22.70 -18.25 18.09
N VAL A 36 -23.03 -17.04 18.55
CA VAL A 36 -22.03 -16.04 18.99
C VAL A 36 -21.20 -16.59 20.14
N SER A 37 -21.85 -17.18 21.16
CA SER A 37 -21.15 -17.77 22.31
C SER A 37 -20.22 -18.91 21.89
N ALA A 38 -20.61 -19.73 20.91
CA ALA A 38 -19.78 -20.79 20.36
C ALA A 38 -18.57 -20.24 19.60
N ILE A 39 -18.73 -19.18 18.81
CA ILE A 39 -17.63 -18.49 18.12
C ILE A 39 -16.65 -17.90 19.14
N GLU A 40 -17.15 -17.21 20.15
CA GLU A 40 -16.30 -16.66 21.22
C GLU A 40 -15.55 -17.74 22.00
N ALA A 41 -16.22 -18.86 22.31
CA ALA A 41 -15.57 -19.98 22.98
C ALA A 41 -14.44 -20.56 22.12
N LYS A 42 -14.66 -20.67 20.81
CA LYS A 42 -13.63 -21.10 19.85
C LYS A 42 -12.47 -20.10 19.77
N HIS A 43 -12.75 -18.79 19.78
CA HIS A 43 -11.70 -17.76 19.84
C HIS A 43 -10.88 -17.88 21.13
N ARG A 44 -11.53 -17.98 22.30
CA ARG A 44 -10.83 -18.19 23.58
C ARG A 44 -10.00 -19.47 23.59
N GLN A 45 -10.49 -20.53 22.95
CA GLN A 45 -9.72 -21.77 22.78
C GLN A 45 -8.47 -21.55 21.92
N TRP A 46 -8.59 -20.84 20.80
CA TRP A 46 -7.44 -20.53 19.95
C TRP A 46 -6.45 -19.59 20.64
N ASP A 47 -6.93 -18.57 21.34
CA ASP A 47 -6.12 -17.65 22.13
C ASP A 47 -5.30 -18.38 23.20
N SER A 48 -5.89 -19.37 23.87
CA SER A 48 -5.19 -20.18 24.88
C SER A 48 -4.36 -21.34 24.31
N THR A 49 -4.38 -21.56 22.99
CA THR A 49 -3.65 -22.67 22.34
C THR A 49 -2.81 -22.19 21.17
N VAL A 50 -3.42 -21.99 19.99
CA VAL A 50 -2.77 -21.62 18.74
C VAL A 50 -2.08 -20.25 18.85
N TRP A 51 -2.72 -19.27 19.46
CA TRP A 51 -2.23 -17.89 19.52
C TRP A 51 -1.59 -17.51 20.85
N ALA A 52 -1.43 -18.46 21.79
CA ALA A 52 -0.94 -18.16 23.13
C ALA A 52 0.41 -17.42 23.11
N ASN A 53 1.35 -17.90 22.31
CA ASN A 53 2.67 -17.26 22.17
C ASN A 53 2.61 -15.89 21.49
N GLU A 54 1.67 -15.67 20.57
CA GLU A 54 1.44 -14.36 19.95
C GLU A 54 0.84 -13.36 20.95
N LEU A 55 -0.09 -13.80 21.79
CA LEU A 55 -0.63 -12.95 22.86
C LEU A 55 0.44 -12.57 23.87
N ILE A 56 1.29 -13.52 24.26
CA ILE A 56 2.46 -13.25 25.10
C ILE A 56 3.38 -12.23 24.40
N ALA A 57 3.66 -12.41 23.09
CA ALA A 57 4.49 -11.47 22.34
C ALA A 57 3.96 -10.03 22.38
N ARG A 58 2.62 -9.85 22.37
CA ARG A 58 1.97 -8.53 22.47
C ARG A 58 2.19 -7.90 23.84
N ASP A 59 2.18 -8.67 24.91
CA ASP A 59 2.44 -8.16 26.27
C ASP A 59 3.88 -7.61 26.40
N TYR A 60 4.85 -8.23 25.72
CA TYR A 60 6.23 -7.71 25.62
C TYR A 60 6.34 -6.49 24.70
N GLU A 61 5.56 -6.46 23.60
CA GLU A 61 5.50 -5.35 22.66
C GLU A 61 4.96 -4.06 23.29
N GLU A 62 4.06 -4.17 24.27
CA GLU A 62 3.44 -3.04 24.98
C GLU A 62 4.48 -2.07 25.54
N SER A 63 5.63 -2.56 26.03
CA SER A 63 6.72 -1.70 26.51
C SER A 63 7.26 -0.75 25.44
N ILE A 64 7.29 -1.18 24.18
CA ILE A 64 7.72 -0.37 23.03
C ILE A 64 6.57 0.53 22.54
N ILE A 65 5.32 0.04 22.56
CA ILE A 65 4.13 0.86 22.26
C ILE A 65 4.06 2.07 23.19
N GLN A 66 4.32 1.89 24.49
CA GLN A 66 4.34 2.98 25.46
C GLN A 66 5.46 4.01 25.23
N ILE A 67 6.58 3.61 24.59
CA ILE A 67 7.62 4.54 24.13
C ILE A 67 7.09 5.32 22.93
N TRP A 68 6.52 4.63 21.95
CA TRP A 68 5.93 5.21 20.75
C TRP A 68 4.85 6.26 21.07
N ASP A 69 3.89 5.93 21.93
CA ASP A 69 2.80 6.82 22.32
C ASP A 69 3.31 8.08 23.02
N LYS A 70 4.36 7.96 23.85
CA LYS A 70 5.01 9.11 24.48
C LYS A 70 5.71 10.01 23.47
N LEU A 71 6.37 9.44 22.46
CA LEU A 71 6.97 10.22 21.36
C LEU A 71 5.90 10.97 20.58
N LEU A 72 4.78 10.32 20.24
CA LEU A 72 3.64 10.96 19.59
C LEU A 72 3.02 12.08 20.45
N ALA A 73 3.01 11.91 21.78
CA ALA A 73 2.58 12.93 22.72
C ALA A 73 3.60 14.07 22.93
N GLY A 74 4.74 14.05 22.22
CA GLY A 74 5.74 15.11 22.25
C GLY A 74 6.80 14.98 23.36
N ALA A 75 6.97 13.79 23.94
CA ALA A 75 8.06 13.55 24.89
C ALA A 75 9.43 13.74 24.23
N ASP A 76 10.40 14.25 24.98
CA ASP A 76 11.78 14.37 24.50
C ASP A 76 12.38 12.97 24.26
N PRO A 77 12.79 12.63 23.02
CA PRO A 77 13.23 11.28 22.68
C PRO A 77 14.48 10.84 23.45
N PHE A 78 15.44 11.76 23.66
CA PHE A 78 16.67 11.44 24.37
C PHE A 78 16.41 11.19 25.85
N GLU A 79 15.54 11.97 26.49
CA GLU A 79 15.12 11.74 27.87
C GLU A 79 14.31 10.45 28.03
N LEU A 80 13.45 10.14 27.06
CA LEU A 80 12.66 8.90 27.06
C LEU A 80 13.57 7.68 26.97
N LEU A 81 14.52 7.67 26.03
CA LEU A 81 15.50 6.58 25.88
C LEU A 81 16.44 6.49 27.08
N ALA A 82 16.87 7.63 27.65
CA ALA A 82 17.72 7.65 28.85
C ALA A 82 17.04 7.05 30.10
N ARG A 83 15.70 7.14 30.17
CA ARG A 83 14.91 6.57 31.26
C ARG A 83 14.64 5.08 31.09
N MET A 84 14.82 4.53 29.88
CA MET A 84 14.54 3.13 29.57
C MET A 84 15.24 2.20 30.59
N PRO A 85 14.51 1.24 31.18
CA PRO A 85 15.08 0.34 32.18
C PRO A 85 15.84 -0.78 31.48
N VAL A 86 17.06 -0.51 31.01
CA VAL A 86 17.98 -1.49 30.41
C VAL A 86 19.21 -1.64 31.30
N ASN A 87 19.66 -2.89 31.51
CA ASN A 87 20.86 -3.18 32.30
C ASN A 87 22.12 -3.17 31.42
N ILE A 88 22.03 -3.80 30.23
CA ILE A 88 23.15 -3.92 29.30
C ILE A 88 22.72 -3.51 27.90
N LEU A 89 23.46 -2.57 27.30
CA LEU A 89 23.34 -2.23 25.88
C LEU A 89 24.56 -2.72 25.11
N GLN A 90 24.41 -3.76 24.30
CA GLN A 90 25.47 -4.27 23.45
C GLN A 90 25.52 -3.47 22.15
N LEU A 91 26.58 -2.69 21.95
CA LEU A 91 26.78 -1.96 20.72
C LEU A 91 27.35 -2.86 19.63
N GLY A 92 27.05 -2.51 18.38
CA GLY A 92 27.78 -3.05 17.25
C GLY A 92 29.14 -2.37 17.06
N LYS A 93 30.09 -3.13 16.53
CA LYS A 93 31.39 -2.65 16.07
C LYS A 93 31.22 -2.05 14.67
N PRO A 94 31.52 -0.76 14.46
CA PRO A 94 31.45 -0.15 13.14
C PRO A 94 32.41 -0.88 12.19
N GLN A 95 31.88 -1.29 11.03
CA GLN A 95 32.69 -1.73 9.90
C GLN A 95 33.24 -0.51 9.15
N PRO A 96 34.19 -0.70 8.21
CA PRO A 96 34.62 0.39 7.34
C PRO A 96 33.43 1.08 6.68
N THR A 97 33.46 2.42 6.68
CA THR A 97 32.42 3.25 6.05
C THR A 97 32.58 3.21 4.54
N GLU A 98 31.47 3.05 3.84
CA GLU A 98 31.36 3.15 2.39
C GLU A 98 30.82 4.54 2.01
N ASP A 99 31.43 5.17 1.01
CA ASP A 99 30.93 6.41 0.42
C ASP A 99 30.02 6.06 -0.77
N TRP A 100 28.79 6.53 -0.71
CA TRP A 100 27.79 6.41 -1.77
C TRP A 100 27.57 7.77 -2.44
N GLU A 101 26.84 7.79 -3.56
CA GLU A 101 26.50 9.02 -4.26
C GLU A 101 25.72 10.02 -3.38
N SER A 102 25.65 11.28 -3.84
CA SER A 102 24.88 12.34 -3.16
C SER A 102 25.36 12.66 -1.72
N ASN A 103 26.65 12.48 -1.44
CA ASN A 103 27.31 12.69 -0.14
C ASN A 103 26.70 11.84 0.98
N ILE A 104 26.33 10.60 0.64
CA ILE A 104 25.82 9.61 1.59
C ILE A 104 26.98 8.73 2.03
N SER A 105 27.09 8.48 3.32
CA SER A 105 28.01 7.52 3.91
C SER A 105 27.20 6.40 4.57
N TYR A 106 27.62 5.15 4.36
CA TYR A 106 27.00 3.97 4.91
C TYR A 106 27.98 3.23 5.81
N THR A 107 27.55 2.88 7.02
CA THR A 107 28.34 2.12 7.97
C THR A 107 27.49 1.03 8.60
N ARG A 108 27.86 -0.24 8.35
CA ARG A 108 27.26 -1.38 9.05
C ARG A 108 27.84 -1.50 10.45
N LEU A 109 27.00 -1.75 11.44
CA LEU A 109 27.43 -2.16 12.78
C LEU A 109 27.36 -3.69 12.84
N ALA A 110 28.46 -4.34 13.21
CA ALA A 110 28.55 -5.80 13.32
C ALA A 110 28.75 -6.25 14.77
N GLN A 111 28.77 -7.56 15.02
CA GLN A 111 29.06 -8.09 16.36
C GLN A 111 30.47 -7.73 16.87
N GLY A 112 30.65 -7.78 18.19
CA GLY A 112 31.94 -7.54 18.85
C GLY A 112 32.22 -6.08 19.21
N GLY A 113 31.19 -5.23 19.29
CA GLY A 113 31.30 -3.90 19.89
C GLY A 113 31.36 -3.94 21.42
N PRO A 114 31.52 -2.79 22.08
CA PRO A 114 31.51 -2.72 23.54
C PRO A 114 30.09 -2.88 24.11
N SER A 115 29.99 -3.35 25.34
CA SER A 115 28.76 -3.26 26.14
C SER A 115 28.77 -1.97 26.94
N TRP A 116 27.65 -1.24 26.95
CA TRP A 116 27.46 -0.02 27.71
C TRP A 116 26.57 -0.24 28.93
N SER A 117 26.92 0.42 30.04
CA SER A 117 26.02 0.63 31.17
C SER A 117 24.98 1.72 30.86
N LYS A 118 23.97 1.83 31.71
CA LYS A 118 22.96 2.90 31.61
C LYS A 118 23.57 4.29 31.69
N GLU A 119 24.58 4.49 32.52
CA GLU A 119 25.28 5.77 32.69
C GLU A 119 26.01 6.17 31.40
N GLN A 120 26.68 5.21 30.75
CA GLN A 120 27.39 5.44 29.48
C GLN A 120 26.41 5.78 28.35
N LEU A 121 25.27 5.08 28.29
CA LEU A 121 24.18 5.41 27.37
C LEU A 121 23.68 6.85 27.60
N ASN A 122 23.38 7.22 28.85
CA ASN A 122 22.89 8.55 29.19
C ASN A 122 23.90 9.65 28.83
N GLN A 123 25.19 9.40 29.05
CA GLN A 123 26.25 10.32 28.63
C GLN A 123 26.30 10.48 27.10
N ALA A 124 26.18 9.39 26.35
CA ALA A 124 26.17 9.42 24.89
C ALA A 124 24.95 10.17 24.34
N LEU A 125 23.74 9.88 24.85
CA LEU A 125 22.50 10.58 24.47
C LEU A 125 22.59 12.08 24.80
N GLY A 126 23.12 12.42 25.98
CA GLY A 126 23.36 13.81 26.38
C GLY A 126 24.32 14.54 25.43
N LYS A 127 25.39 13.86 24.99
CA LYS A 127 26.31 14.38 23.99
C LYS A 127 25.60 14.65 22.67
N TRP A 128 24.84 13.70 22.13
CA TRP A 128 24.10 13.87 20.88
C TRP A 128 23.11 15.04 20.95
N LYS A 129 22.38 15.17 22.05
CA LYS A 129 21.47 16.29 22.30
C LYS A 129 22.22 17.63 22.34
N SER A 130 23.35 17.71 23.03
CA SER A 130 24.21 18.93 23.04
C SER A 130 24.85 19.22 21.69
N GLU A 131 25.05 18.19 20.88
CA GLU A 131 25.55 18.28 19.51
C GLU A 131 24.48 18.80 18.53
N GLY A 132 23.22 18.91 18.98
CA GLY A 132 22.11 19.47 18.22
C GLY A 132 21.35 18.44 17.40
N TRP A 133 21.60 17.15 17.62
CA TRP A 133 20.82 16.07 17.01
C TRP A 133 19.40 16.06 17.58
N LYS A 134 18.44 15.78 16.71
CA LYS A 134 17.02 15.61 17.04
C LYS A 134 16.47 14.40 16.29
N LEU A 135 15.62 13.62 16.95
CA LEU A 135 14.81 12.62 16.27
C LEU A 135 13.69 13.32 15.50
N ASP A 136 13.60 13.04 14.21
CA ASP A 136 12.58 13.59 13.29
C ASP A 136 11.47 12.58 13.04
N GLN A 137 11.84 11.31 12.86
CA GLN A 137 10.90 10.20 12.68
C GLN A 137 11.44 8.95 13.37
N SER A 138 10.53 8.07 13.80
CA SER A 138 10.86 6.74 14.28
C SER A 138 9.89 5.71 13.71
N GLU A 139 10.34 4.48 13.54
CA GLU A 139 9.53 3.31 13.24
C GLU A 139 10.03 2.14 14.10
N TRP A 140 9.10 1.33 14.62
CA TRP A 140 9.38 0.17 15.47
C TRP A 140 8.41 -0.96 15.10
N ARG A 141 8.94 -2.15 14.80
CA ARG A 141 8.15 -3.31 14.35
C ARG A 141 8.59 -4.57 15.08
N HIS A 142 7.70 -5.21 15.82
CA HIS A 142 8.00 -6.47 16.51
C HIS A 142 7.92 -7.65 15.54
N ARG A 143 9.06 -8.14 15.06
CA ARG A 143 9.13 -9.13 13.96
C ARG A 143 9.17 -10.57 14.43
N HIS A 144 9.89 -10.83 15.52
CA HIS A 144 10.09 -12.19 16.03
C HIS A 144 9.97 -12.19 17.53
N PHE A 145 9.43 -13.28 18.08
CA PHE A 145 9.37 -13.51 19.50
C PHE A 145 9.77 -14.95 19.82
N THR A 146 10.61 -15.12 20.83
CA THR A 146 10.95 -16.42 21.40
C THR A 146 10.37 -16.51 22.82
N PRO A 147 9.38 -17.38 23.06
CA PRO A 147 8.75 -17.52 24.37
C PRO A 147 9.71 -18.14 25.40
N GLY A 148 9.46 -17.81 26.67
CA GLY A 148 10.37 -18.05 27.80
C GLY A 148 10.43 -19.49 28.34
N ASP A 149 9.83 -20.48 27.69
CA ASP A 149 9.60 -21.81 28.28
C ASP A 149 10.89 -22.61 28.57
N LYS A 150 12.01 -22.27 27.90
CA LYS A 150 13.32 -22.96 28.04
C LYS A 150 14.54 -22.03 27.99
N VAL A 151 14.36 -20.78 27.60
CA VAL A 151 15.38 -19.73 27.44
C VAL A 151 14.76 -18.43 27.93
N GLU A 152 15.56 -17.43 28.30
CA GLU A 152 15.05 -16.09 28.57
C GLU A 152 14.20 -15.59 27.39
N PRO A 153 12.99 -15.06 27.65
CA PRO A 153 12.13 -14.55 26.59
C PRO A 153 12.85 -13.44 25.83
N SER A 154 12.70 -13.44 24.51
CA SER A 154 13.36 -12.44 23.66
C SER A 154 12.52 -12.01 22.48
N SER A 155 12.69 -10.74 22.09
CA SER A 155 12.03 -10.12 20.96
C SER A 155 13.07 -9.60 19.97
N VAL A 156 12.75 -9.66 18.69
CA VAL A 156 13.47 -8.92 17.64
C VAL A 156 12.56 -7.81 17.14
N PHE A 157 13.02 -6.57 17.28
CA PHE A 157 12.35 -5.41 16.70
C PHE A 157 13.15 -4.90 15.51
N TRP A 158 12.50 -4.61 14.39
CA TRP A 158 13.10 -3.74 13.38
C TRP A 158 12.80 -2.30 13.74
N ILE A 159 13.83 -1.45 13.68
CA ILE A 159 13.71 -0.03 13.95
C ILE A 159 14.23 0.79 12.78
N SER A 160 13.70 1.99 12.61
CA SER A 160 14.31 3.05 11.79
C SER A 160 14.16 4.38 12.51
N LEU A 161 15.28 5.00 12.86
CA LEU A 161 15.33 6.28 13.57
C LEU A 161 15.97 7.32 12.67
N HIS A 162 15.19 8.30 12.23
CA HIS A 162 15.64 9.39 11.38
C HIS A 162 16.01 10.58 12.24
N LEU A 163 17.25 11.04 12.11
CA LEU A 163 17.85 12.05 12.95
C LEU A 163 18.30 13.24 12.09
N ILE A 164 18.10 14.44 12.61
CA ILE A 164 18.50 15.69 11.95
C ILE A 164 19.43 16.48 12.86
N ASN A 165 20.46 17.10 12.27
CA ASN A 165 21.33 18.06 12.92
C ASN A 165 21.49 19.29 12.02
N LYS A 166 20.65 20.30 12.27
CA LYS A 166 20.66 21.54 11.48
C LYS A 166 21.95 22.35 11.65
N ARG A 167 22.61 22.24 12.80
CA ARG A 167 23.86 22.98 13.08
C ARG A 167 25.02 22.43 12.27
N LEU A 168 25.10 21.11 12.14
CA LEU A 168 26.14 20.43 11.36
C LEU A 168 25.76 20.24 9.89
N ASN A 169 24.55 20.63 9.49
CA ASN A 169 23.95 20.32 8.20
C ASN A 169 23.99 18.82 7.86
N ARG A 170 23.62 17.99 8.83
CA ARG A 170 23.68 16.52 8.74
C ARG A 170 22.35 15.86 9.01
N ARG A 171 22.19 14.67 8.43
CA ARG A 171 21.07 13.77 8.67
C ARG A 171 21.60 12.37 8.81
N GLY A 172 21.03 11.63 9.75
CA GLY A 172 21.40 10.24 10.02
C GLY A 172 20.17 9.37 10.06
N ILE A 173 20.31 8.12 9.61
CA ILE A 173 19.31 7.07 9.79
C ILE A 173 20.02 5.93 10.49
N LEU A 174 19.55 5.59 11.69
CA LEU A 174 19.92 4.36 12.38
C LEU A 174 18.80 3.35 12.18
N ARG A 175 19.05 2.27 11.43
CA ARG A 175 18.00 1.28 11.09
C ARG A 175 18.50 -0.15 11.12
N GLY A 176 17.59 -1.09 11.33
CA GLY A 176 17.89 -2.52 11.34
C GLY A 176 17.25 -3.25 12.50
N ASN A 177 17.70 -4.48 12.76
CA ASN A 177 17.14 -5.30 13.81
C ASN A 177 17.86 -5.05 15.15
N ILE A 178 17.09 -4.88 16.21
CA ILE A 178 17.56 -4.95 17.59
C ILE A 178 17.03 -6.23 18.24
N THR A 179 17.84 -6.87 19.07
CA THR A 179 17.38 -8.01 19.87
C THR A 179 17.24 -7.56 21.32
N VAL A 180 16.06 -7.78 21.89
CA VAL A 180 15.75 -7.47 23.28
C VAL A 180 15.60 -8.78 24.04
N LYS A 181 16.45 -9.03 25.02
CA LYS A 181 16.21 -10.05 26.04
C LYS A 181 15.51 -9.40 27.22
N TRP A 182 14.46 -10.02 27.69
CA TRP A 182 13.61 -9.46 28.72
C TRP A 182 13.98 -9.98 30.10
N GLN A 183 13.78 -9.15 31.12
CA GLN A 183 13.92 -9.56 32.51
C GLN A 183 12.84 -10.60 32.85
N SER A 184 13.20 -11.60 33.67
CA SER A 184 12.27 -12.59 34.21
C SER A 184 11.40 -11.97 35.31
N ILE A 185 10.40 -11.20 34.92
CA ILE A 185 9.40 -10.59 35.80
C ILE A 185 8.00 -11.05 35.39
N GLU A 186 7.08 -11.07 36.34
CA GLU A 186 5.66 -11.27 36.05
C GLU A 186 5.11 -10.03 35.34
N ILE A 187 4.53 -10.23 34.16
CA ILE A 187 3.89 -9.16 33.37
C ILE A 187 2.41 -9.14 33.73
N THR A 188 1.92 -7.97 34.10
CA THR A 188 0.51 -7.71 34.41
C THR A 188 0.04 -6.49 33.62
N PRO A 189 -1.27 -6.20 33.54
CA PRO A 189 -1.75 -4.96 32.90
C PRO A 189 -1.11 -3.67 33.46
N GLU A 190 -0.65 -3.69 34.71
CA GLU A 190 0.03 -2.58 35.38
C GLU A 190 1.57 -2.68 35.34
N THR A 191 2.11 -3.86 35.01
CA THR A 191 3.54 -4.16 35.06
C THR A 191 4.06 -4.55 33.68
N LEU A 192 4.64 -3.58 32.97
CA LEU A 192 5.21 -3.78 31.65
C LEU A 192 6.52 -4.59 31.68
N ALA A 193 6.77 -5.32 30.59
CA ALA A 193 8.04 -6.01 30.37
C ALA A 193 9.23 -5.03 30.40
N LYS A 194 10.35 -5.45 30.97
CA LYS A 194 11.55 -4.61 31.07
C LYS A 194 12.71 -5.25 30.31
N PRO A 195 13.39 -4.53 29.40
CA PRO A 195 14.55 -5.08 28.73
C PRO A 195 15.67 -5.31 29.75
N ASP A 196 16.28 -6.48 29.73
CA ASP A 196 17.52 -6.74 30.46
C ASP A 196 18.72 -6.34 29.60
N HIS A 197 18.76 -6.93 28.41
CA HIS A 197 19.82 -6.76 27.43
C HIS A 197 19.25 -6.33 26.08
N ILE A 198 19.84 -5.29 25.49
CA ILE A 198 19.50 -4.87 24.13
C ILE A 198 20.75 -4.95 23.26
N ASP A 199 20.67 -5.73 22.18
CA ASP A 199 21.73 -5.88 21.19
C ASP A 199 21.43 -5.01 19.96
N LEU A 200 22.35 -4.09 19.67
CA LEU A 200 22.33 -3.13 18.55
C LEU A 200 23.31 -3.51 17.42
N SER A 201 23.88 -4.72 17.45
CA SER A 201 24.93 -5.17 16.53
C SER A 201 24.45 -5.57 15.13
N LYS A 202 23.17 -5.36 14.82
CA LYS A 202 22.58 -5.58 13.49
C LYS A 202 21.90 -4.31 12.95
N LEU A 203 22.45 -3.16 13.33
CA LEU A 203 22.02 -1.85 12.85
C LEU A 203 22.99 -1.33 11.78
N ASP A 204 22.45 -0.49 10.91
CA ASP A 204 23.15 0.30 9.94
C ASP A 204 23.05 1.78 10.31
N TRP A 205 24.12 2.53 10.07
CA TRP A 205 24.14 3.98 10.10
C TRP A 205 24.29 4.52 8.68
N ILE A 206 23.32 5.30 8.23
CA ILE A 206 23.36 6.02 6.95
C ILE A 206 23.38 7.50 7.27
N GLU A 207 24.42 8.22 6.87
CA GLU A 207 24.54 9.65 7.13
C GLU A 207 24.74 10.42 5.84
N ARG A 208 24.05 11.55 5.72
CA ARG A 208 24.22 12.48 4.62
C ARG A 208 24.60 13.86 5.13
N GLU A 209 25.62 14.44 4.52
CA GLU A 209 26.00 15.83 4.72
C GLU A 209 25.41 16.71 3.61
N GLY A 210 24.84 17.86 3.99
CA GLY A 210 24.31 18.86 3.08
C GLY A 210 22.80 19.09 3.17
N ASP A 211 22.35 20.14 2.48
CA ASP A 211 20.95 20.57 2.47
C ASP A 211 20.01 19.46 2.00
N PRO A 212 18.74 19.43 2.44
CA PRO A 212 17.72 18.56 1.84
C PRO A 212 17.76 18.58 0.31
N ALA A 213 17.75 17.40 -0.31
CA ALA A 213 17.69 17.25 -1.76
C ALA A 213 16.43 17.93 -2.34
N PHE A 214 15.31 17.83 -1.64
CA PHE A 214 14.04 18.45 -2.02
C PHE A 214 13.68 19.58 -1.06
N LYS A 215 13.32 20.74 -1.62
CA LYS A 215 12.75 21.86 -0.88
C LYS A 215 11.25 21.91 -1.20
N ALA A 216 10.43 22.08 -0.18
CA ALA A 216 8.99 22.22 -0.37
C ALA A 216 8.70 23.50 -1.18
N ALA A 217 8.11 23.34 -2.36
CA ALA A 217 7.73 24.45 -3.23
C ALA A 217 6.33 24.99 -2.89
N SER A 218 5.41 24.10 -2.51
CA SER A 218 4.03 24.42 -2.18
C SER A 218 3.48 23.41 -1.16
N ARG A 219 2.54 23.84 -0.31
CA ARG A 219 1.78 22.99 0.60
C ARG A 219 0.33 23.45 0.58
N GLN A 220 -0.58 22.55 0.23
CA GLN A 220 -2.01 22.81 0.18
C GLN A 220 -2.77 21.77 0.99
N ASN A 221 -3.82 22.22 1.69
CA ASN A 221 -4.75 21.34 2.37
C ASN A 221 -6.02 21.27 1.52
N ILE A 222 -6.28 20.12 0.90
CA ILE A 222 -7.39 19.94 -0.04
C ILE A 222 -8.45 19.10 0.65
N GLN A 223 -9.68 19.62 0.70
CA GLN A 223 -10.81 18.88 1.23
C GLN A 223 -11.46 18.06 0.10
N PRO A 224 -11.74 16.76 0.34
CA PRO A 224 -12.55 15.96 -0.57
C PRO A 224 -13.90 16.60 -0.90
N ASN A 225 -14.53 16.18 -1.99
CA ASN A 225 -15.90 16.58 -2.31
C ASN A 225 -16.90 16.03 -1.27
N GLU A 226 -18.03 16.71 -1.08
CA GLU A 226 -19.05 16.24 -0.12
C GLU A 226 -19.53 14.83 -0.50
N GLY A 227 -19.51 13.92 0.48
CA GLY A 227 -19.89 12.52 0.25
C GLY A 227 -18.78 11.63 -0.33
N ASN A 228 -17.61 12.20 -0.64
CA ASN A 228 -16.42 11.46 -1.07
C ASN A 228 -15.28 11.62 -0.02
N VAL A 229 -14.41 10.63 0.08
CA VAL A 229 -13.18 10.68 0.90
C VAL A 229 -11.91 10.77 0.04
N PHE A 230 -12.04 10.59 -1.27
CA PHE A 230 -10.96 10.56 -2.24
C PHE A 230 -10.77 11.91 -2.92
N ILE A 231 -9.53 12.18 -3.30
CA ILE A 231 -9.10 13.33 -4.13
C ILE A 231 -8.23 12.90 -5.32
N ASP A 232 -7.78 11.66 -5.27
CA ASP A 232 -7.05 10.89 -6.27
C ASP A 232 -7.94 10.54 -7.49
N PRO A 233 -7.39 10.01 -8.60
CA PRO A 233 -5.97 9.89 -8.91
C PRO A 233 -5.27 11.26 -8.94
N LEU A 234 -4.01 11.27 -8.51
CA LEU A 234 -3.08 12.38 -8.72
C LEU A 234 -2.37 12.15 -10.05
N ILE A 235 -2.70 12.95 -11.06
CA ILE A 235 -2.08 12.86 -12.38
C ILE A 235 -1.14 14.05 -12.54
N ILE A 236 0.08 13.79 -13.00
CA ILE A 236 1.12 14.78 -13.21
C ILE A 236 1.58 14.63 -14.66
N THR A 237 1.18 15.56 -15.53
CA THR A 237 1.45 15.47 -16.97
C THR A 237 1.43 16.85 -17.64
N ASP A 238 2.19 16.99 -18.72
CA ASP A 238 2.03 18.07 -19.71
C ASP A 238 1.21 17.47 -20.87
N PHE A 239 -0.10 17.71 -20.86
CA PHE A 239 -1.03 17.11 -21.83
C PHE A 239 -1.40 18.05 -22.97
N ASN A 240 -1.16 19.35 -22.83
CA ASN A 240 -1.39 20.33 -23.88
C ASN A 240 -0.11 20.65 -24.68
N ASN A 241 1.00 19.99 -24.36
CA ASN A 241 2.32 20.14 -24.98
C ASN A 241 2.86 21.58 -24.89
N ASP A 242 2.55 22.31 -23.81
CA ASP A 242 3.04 23.67 -23.60
C ASP A 242 4.41 23.72 -22.88
N GLY A 243 4.96 22.56 -22.53
CA GLY A 243 6.22 22.39 -21.82
C GLY A 243 6.09 22.55 -20.30
N MET A 244 4.88 22.74 -19.78
CA MET A 244 4.60 22.87 -18.36
C MET A 244 3.76 21.70 -17.87
N VAL A 245 4.20 21.10 -16.77
CA VAL A 245 3.49 19.98 -16.15
C VAL A 245 2.38 20.51 -15.24
N GLU A 246 1.15 20.05 -15.47
CA GLU A 246 0.00 20.27 -14.59
C GLU A 246 -0.11 19.22 -13.48
N ILE A 247 -0.89 19.55 -12.46
CA ILE A 247 -1.31 18.59 -11.43
C ILE A 247 -2.83 18.45 -11.47
N ILE A 248 -3.34 17.25 -11.68
CA ILE A 248 -4.77 16.97 -11.73
C ILE A 248 -5.16 16.07 -10.56
N LEU A 249 -6.30 16.40 -9.96
CA LEU A 249 -6.95 15.63 -8.91
C LEU A 249 -8.29 15.13 -9.47
N GLY A 250 -8.29 13.89 -9.97
CA GLY A 250 -9.38 13.33 -10.76
C GLY A 250 -10.73 13.34 -10.04
N CYS A 251 -10.85 12.65 -8.90
CA CYS A 251 -12.07 12.65 -8.07
C CYS A 251 -12.50 14.06 -7.65
N LYS A 252 -11.55 14.99 -7.51
CA LYS A 252 -11.83 16.38 -7.12
C LYS A 252 -12.40 17.20 -8.27
N ASN A 253 -12.31 16.70 -9.51
CA ASN A 253 -12.61 17.44 -10.73
C ASN A 253 -11.84 18.77 -10.78
N GLN A 254 -10.56 18.73 -10.45
CA GLN A 254 -9.71 19.91 -10.29
C GLN A 254 -8.36 19.74 -10.96
N ILE A 255 -7.92 20.80 -11.62
CA ILE A 255 -6.61 20.91 -12.27
C ILE A 255 -5.86 22.10 -11.68
N TYR A 256 -4.57 21.95 -11.46
CA TYR A 256 -3.66 23.01 -11.10
C TYR A 256 -2.81 23.37 -12.31
N ARG A 257 -3.17 24.48 -12.96
CA ARG A 257 -2.42 25.04 -14.09
C ARG A 257 -1.07 25.55 -13.64
N ASN A 258 -0.03 25.14 -14.36
CA ASN A 258 1.30 25.64 -14.13
C ASN A 258 1.52 26.89 -14.98
N HIS A 259 1.86 28.00 -14.33
CA HIS A 259 2.17 29.27 -15.00
C HIS A 259 3.68 29.58 -14.95
N GLY A 260 4.51 28.55 -14.80
CA GLY A 260 5.95 28.65 -14.66
C GLY A 260 6.40 29.03 -13.25
N ASN A 261 7.70 28.84 -12.98
CA ASN A 261 8.35 29.15 -11.69
C ASN A 261 7.66 28.53 -10.46
N GLY A 262 7.00 27.38 -10.63
CA GLY A 262 6.25 26.71 -9.56
C GLY A 262 4.95 27.40 -9.16
N SER A 263 4.43 28.33 -9.97
CA SER A 263 3.13 28.96 -9.75
C SER A 263 2.01 28.06 -10.24
N LEU A 264 1.30 27.44 -9.31
CA LEU A 264 0.16 26.55 -9.58
C LEU A 264 -1.16 27.23 -9.21
N LYS A 265 -2.09 27.34 -10.14
CA LYS A 265 -3.44 27.89 -9.89
C LYS A 265 -4.52 26.84 -10.09
N PRO A 266 -5.42 26.64 -9.11
CA PRO A 266 -6.51 25.69 -9.23
C PRO A 266 -7.62 26.19 -10.16
N GLU A 267 -8.12 25.30 -11.00
CA GLU A 267 -9.28 25.46 -11.88
C GLU A 267 -10.14 24.18 -11.85
N LYS A 268 -11.40 24.26 -12.28
CA LYS A 268 -12.26 23.07 -12.44
C LYS A 268 -11.81 22.34 -13.71
N LEU A 269 -11.56 21.03 -13.63
CA LEU A 269 -11.08 20.25 -14.78
C LEU A 269 -12.17 20.18 -15.87
N CYS A 270 -13.34 19.64 -15.53
CA CYS A 270 -14.51 19.51 -16.39
C CYS A 270 -15.69 20.33 -15.83
N PRO A 271 -15.94 21.56 -16.32
CA PRO A 271 -16.93 22.46 -15.72
C PRO A 271 -18.37 21.95 -15.74
N LYS A 272 -18.74 21.18 -16.77
CA LYS A 272 -20.09 20.63 -16.98
C LYS A 272 -20.24 19.17 -16.58
N PHE A 273 -19.36 18.68 -15.71
CA PHE A 273 -19.41 17.33 -15.19
C PHE A 273 -19.47 17.36 -13.66
N ASP A 274 -20.54 16.81 -13.10
CA ASP A 274 -20.82 16.84 -11.66
C ASP A 274 -21.05 15.43 -11.07
N GLU A 275 -20.77 14.36 -11.82
CA GLU A 275 -20.81 13.00 -11.29
C GLU A 275 -19.60 12.73 -10.39
N VAL A 276 -19.81 11.92 -9.35
CA VAL A 276 -18.72 11.42 -8.50
C VAL A 276 -18.09 10.23 -9.22
N VAL A 277 -16.88 10.44 -9.71
CA VAL A 277 -16.06 9.41 -10.36
C VAL A 277 -14.83 9.10 -9.52
N PHE A 278 -14.35 7.86 -9.61
CA PHE A 278 -13.19 7.39 -8.84
C PHE A 278 -11.89 7.42 -9.65
N ASN A 279 -11.97 7.47 -10.98
CA ASN A 279 -10.80 7.49 -11.85
C ASN A 279 -10.97 8.47 -13.00
N VAL A 280 -9.83 8.93 -13.48
CA VAL A 280 -9.69 9.75 -14.68
C VAL A 280 -8.44 9.28 -15.39
N VAL A 281 -8.52 9.13 -16.71
CA VAL A 281 -7.36 9.03 -17.61
C VAL A 281 -7.49 10.09 -18.69
N LEU A 282 -6.35 10.51 -19.23
CA LEU A 282 -6.26 11.51 -20.28
C LEU A 282 -5.66 10.85 -21.52
N ASP A 283 -6.39 10.86 -22.63
CA ASP A 283 -5.93 10.31 -23.91
C ASP A 283 -6.76 10.84 -25.07
N ASP A 284 -6.29 10.73 -26.30
CA ASP A 284 -7.08 11.07 -27.51
C ASP A 284 -7.96 9.88 -27.91
N LEU A 285 -9.13 9.78 -27.29
CA LEU A 285 -10.09 8.70 -27.58
C LEU A 285 -10.99 9.05 -28.77
N SER A 286 -11.17 10.35 -29.05
CA SER A 286 -11.99 10.84 -30.15
C SER A 286 -11.30 10.77 -31.52
N GLY A 287 -9.96 10.61 -31.55
CA GLY A 287 -9.14 10.54 -32.75
C GLY A 287 -8.90 11.89 -33.42
N ASP A 288 -9.10 13.00 -32.70
CA ASP A 288 -9.00 14.36 -33.25
C ASP A 288 -7.62 15.02 -33.04
N GLY A 289 -6.70 14.30 -32.40
CA GLY A 289 -5.35 14.75 -32.05
C GLY A 289 -5.30 15.61 -30.79
N VAL A 290 -6.40 15.72 -30.04
CA VAL A 290 -6.50 16.48 -28.79
C VAL A 290 -6.78 15.54 -27.63
N THR A 291 -6.07 15.74 -26.52
CA THR A 291 -6.31 14.95 -25.31
C THR A 291 -7.72 15.19 -24.77
N ASP A 292 -8.42 14.09 -24.52
CA ASP A 292 -9.74 14.04 -23.90
C ASP A 292 -9.64 13.62 -22.42
N VAL A 293 -10.73 13.82 -21.67
CA VAL A 293 -10.90 13.23 -20.34
C VAL A 293 -11.81 12.02 -20.45
N ILE A 294 -11.30 10.86 -20.01
CA ILE A 294 -12.04 9.61 -19.93
C ILE A 294 -12.25 9.26 -18.46
N THR A 295 -13.49 8.94 -18.11
CA THR A 295 -13.84 8.60 -16.72
C THR A 295 -14.90 7.51 -16.65
N VAL A 296 -14.89 6.77 -15.55
CA VAL A 296 -15.81 5.65 -15.30
C VAL A 296 -16.85 6.09 -14.27
N GLY A 297 -18.08 6.28 -14.73
CA GLY A 297 -19.24 6.54 -13.89
C GLY A 297 -20.07 5.29 -13.64
N HIS A 298 -21.20 5.43 -12.95
CA HIS A 298 -22.03 4.28 -12.58
C HIS A 298 -22.65 3.54 -13.78
N GLU A 299 -22.95 4.27 -14.86
CA GLU A 299 -23.62 3.71 -16.03
C GLU A 299 -22.62 3.19 -17.09
N GLY A 300 -21.33 3.51 -16.96
CA GLY A 300 -20.28 3.09 -17.89
C GLY A 300 -19.20 4.15 -18.10
N ILE A 301 -18.69 4.25 -19.33
CA ILE A 301 -17.57 5.13 -19.68
C ILE A 301 -18.09 6.45 -20.23
N TYR A 302 -17.56 7.54 -19.71
CA TYR A 302 -17.83 8.90 -20.15
C TYR A 302 -16.60 9.52 -20.81
N LEU A 303 -16.83 10.22 -21.92
CA LEU A 303 -15.84 11.02 -22.63
C LEU A 303 -16.20 12.50 -22.51
N ILE A 304 -15.21 13.32 -22.18
CA ILE A 304 -15.29 14.78 -22.29
C ILE A 304 -14.19 15.22 -23.25
N GLU A 305 -14.60 15.65 -24.45
CA GLU A 305 -13.68 16.04 -25.51
C GLU A 305 -12.90 17.31 -25.15
N GLY A 306 -11.60 17.27 -25.42
CA GLY A 306 -10.68 18.36 -25.18
C GLY A 306 -10.78 19.48 -26.22
N LYS A 307 -10.00 20.54 -25.97
CA LYS A 307 -9.68 21.59 -26.94
C LYS A 307 -8.17 21.80 -26.91
N SER A 308 -7.62 22.31 -28.02
CA SER A 308 -6.18 22.53 -28.19
C SER A 308 -5.56 23.50 -27.18
N ASP A 309 -6.38 24.26 -26.45
CA ASP A 309 -5.93 25.12 -25.34
C ASP A 309 -5.85 24.36 -23.98
N GLY A 310 -6.07 23.04 -24.01
CA GLY A 310 -6.06 22.16 -22.85
C GLY A 310 -7.32 22.27 -21.99
N THR A 311 -8.41 22.89 -22.47
CA THR A 311 -9.68 23.00 -21.73
C THR A 311 -10.68 21.91 -22.09
N PHE A 312 -11.61 21.62 -21.17
CA PHE A 312 -12.65 20.59 -21.32
C PHE A 312 -14.06 21.19 -21.19
N PRO A 313 -14.52 22.04 -22.14
CA PRO A 313 -15.77 22.80 -22.01
C PRO A 313 -17.04 22.00 -22.36
N GLY A 314 -16.86 20.80 -22.93
CA GLY A 314 -17.92 19.92 -23.40
C GLY A 314 -18.76 19.30 -22.28
N ASP A 315 -19.90 18.76 -22.66
CA ASP A 315 -20.71 17.89 -21.79
C ASP A 315 -20.12 16.47 -21.81
N ALA A 316 -20.26 15.75 -20.70
CA ALA A 316 -19.84 14.34 -20.66
C ALA A 316 -20.78 13.47 -21.48
N ARG A 317 -20.22 12.73 -22.45
CA ARG A 317 -20.94 11.80 -23.31
C ARG A 317 -20.73 10.38 -22.80
N LEU A 318 -21.81 9.65 -22.53
CA LEU A 318 -21.73 8.21 -22.27
C LEU A 318 -21.39 7.51 -23.58
N ILE A 319 -20.19 6.94 -23.67
CA ILE A 319 -19.66 6.30 -24.88
C ILE A 319 -19.72 4.77 -24.83
N TRP A 320 -19.96 4.22 -23.65
CA TRP A 320 -20.23 2.80 -23.45
C TRP A 320 -21.15 2.61 -22.26
N SER A 321 -22.18 1.79 -22.42
CA SER A 321 -23.08 1.40 -21.34
C SER A 321 -22.65 0.06 -20.74
N ALA A 322 -22.42 0.06 -19.42
CA ALA A 322 -22.06 -1.15 -18.71
C ALA A 322 -23.23 -2.16 -18.69
N PRO A 323 -23.00 -3.46 -18.91
CA PRO A 323 -24.07 -4.48 -18.83
C PRO A 323 -24.74 -4.55 -17.46
N LYS A 324 -24.01 -4.12 -16.42
CA LYS A 324 -24.48 -3.95 -15.05
C LYS A 324 -23.85 -2.68 -14.51
N LYS A 325 -24.54 -2.05 -13.55
CA LYS A 325 -24.05 -0.87 -12.85
C LYS A 325 -22.60 -1.07 -12.36
N VAL A 326 -21.74 -0.12 -12.69
CA VAL A 326 -20.37 -0.04 -12.18
C VAL A 326 -20.45 0.44 -10.73
N LEU A 327 -19.73 -0.24 -9.83
CA LEU A 327 -19.90 -0.04 -8.39
C LEU A 327 -18.69 0.62 -7.73
N ASP A 328 -17.48 0.16 -8.07
CA ASP A 328 -16.25 0.62 -7.44
C ASP A 328 -15.10 0.51 -8.46
N PRO A 329 -15.14 1.31 -9.55
CA PRO A 329 -14.07 1.31 -10.53
C PRO A 329 -12.84 1.93 -9.85
N MET A 330 -11.74 1.19 -9.77
CA MET A 330 -10.49 1.64 -9.14
C MET A 330 -9.35 1.79 -10.14
N VAL A 331 -9.57 1.34 -11.37
CA VAL A 331 -8.54 1.22 -12.39
C VAL A 331 -9.13 1.60 -13.73
N VAL A 332 -8.42 2.46 -14.46
CA VAL A 332 -8.62 2.73 -15.89
C VAL A 332 -7.25 3.01 -16.51
N THR A 333 -6.99 2.44 -17.69
CA THR A 333 -5.76 2.64 -18.46
C THR A 333 -6.10 2.51 -19.94
N THR A 334 -5.36 3.24 -20.77
CA THR A 334 -5.53 3.29 -22.23
C THR A 334 -4.24 2.88 -22.94
N GLY A 335 -4.37 2.45 -24.19
CA GLY A 335 -3.28 2.06 -25.08
C GLY A 335 -3.83 1.47 -26.38
N ASP A 336 -3.05 1.52 -27.47
CA ASP A 336 -3.39 0.90 -28.75
C ASP A 336 -3.10 -0.62 -28.66
N ILE A 337 -4.14 -1.44 -28.46
CA ILE A 337 -3.99 -2.86 -28.10
C ILE A 337 -4.04 -3.77 -29.32
N ASP A 338 -4.65 -3.34 -30.42
CA ASP A 338 -4.69 -4.09 -31.67
C ASP A 338 -3.94 -3.42 -32.83
N ASN A 339 -3.09 -2.44 -32.51
CA ASN A 339 -2.17 -1.73 -33.41
C ASN A 339 -2.89 -1.06 -34.59
N ASP A 340 -4.12 -0.59 -34.39
CA ASP A 340 -4.93 0.06 -35.42
C ASP A 340 -4.78 1.60 -35.42
N GLY A 341 -4.07 2.13 -34.43
CA GLY A 341 -3.71 3.55 -34.31
C GLY A 341 -4.67 4.36 -33.46
N ASP A 342 -5.67 3.75 -32.81
CA ASP A 342 -6.48 4.40 -31.80
C ASP A 342 -6.33 3.80 -30.40
N ALA A 343 -6.62 4.64 -29.39
CA ALA A 343 -6.50 4.22 -28.01
C ALA A 343 -7.68 3.33 -27.60
N ASP A 344 -7.39 2.13 -27.12
CA ASP A 344 -8.31 1.24 -26.43
C ASP A 344 -8.29 1.48 -24.92
N LEU A 345 -9.14 0.74 -24.19
CA LEU A 345 -9.31 0.94 -22.76
C LEU A 345 -9.46 -0.37 -21.99
N TRP A 346 -8.72 -0.50 -20.90
CA TRP A 346 -9.02 -1.44 -19.82
C TRP A 346 -9.51 -0.69 -18.59
N PHE A 347 -10.60 -1.16 -18.00
CA PHE A 347 -10.98 -0.75 -16.65
C PHE A 347 -11.33 -1.95 -15.78
N SER A 348 -11.08 -1.82 -14.49
CA SER A 348 -11.42 -2.86 -13.51
C SER A 348 -11.88 -2.27 -12.20
N GLN A 349 -12.55 -3.12 -11.43
CA GLN A 349 -13.28 -2.72 -10.24
C GLN A 349 -12.75 -3.43 -9.02
N TYR A 350 -12.83 -2.75 -7.88
CA TYR A 350 -12.58 -3.35 -6.59
C TYR A 350 -13.87 -3.86 -5.98
N LYS A 351 -13.76 -4.82 -5.06
CA LYS A 351 -14.88 -5.21 -4.20
C LYS A 351 -14.34 -5.17 -2.79
N LEU A 352 -15.02 -4.46 -1.89
CA LEU A 352 -14.62 -4.44 -0.48
C LEU A 352 -14.69 -5.85 0.14
N PRO A 353 -13.62 -6.35 0.76
CA PRO A 353 -13.63 -7.61 1.50
C PRO A 353 -14.32 -7.42 2.86
N TYR A 354 -14.70 -8.53 3.51
CA TYR A 354 -15.24 -8.55 4.89
C TYR A 354 -16.61 -7.88 5.10
N VAL A 355 -17.21 -7.31 4.06
CA VAL A 355 -18.53 -6.70 4.12
C VAL A 355 -19.62 -7.78 4.06
N LYS A 356 -20.59 -7.71 4.97
CA LYS A 356 -21.74 -8.64 5.04
C LYS A 356 -21.33 -10.13 5.09
N GLY A 357 -20.18 -10.44 5.70
CA GLY A 357 -19.70 -11.81 5.88
C GLY A 357 -19.00 -12.41 4.65
N GLN A 358 -18.75 -11.64 3.59
CA GLN A 358 -17.97 -12.10 2.45
C GLN A 358 -16.47 -12.16 2.79
N MET A 359 -15.80 -13.23 2.38
CA MET A 359 -14.35 -13.39 2.42
C MET A 359 -13.84 -13.63 1.00
N PRO A 360 -12.75 -12.97 0.56
CA PRO A 360 -12.04 -13.36 -0.66
C PRO A 360 -11.67 -14.85 -0.57
N SER A 361 -11.99 -15.60 -1.63
CA SER A 361 -11.82 -17.06 -1.62
C SER A 361 -11.37 -17.58 -2.99
N PRO A 362 -10.24 -18.30 -3.06
CA PRO A 362 -9.22 -18.39 -2.00
C PRO A 362 -8.57 -17.03 -1.72
N ILE A 363 -8.01 -16.83 -0.52
CA ILE A 363 -7.41 -15.54 -0.12
C ILE A 363 -6.13 -15.18 -0.91
N HIS A 364 -5.51 -16.15 -1.57
CA HIS A 364 -4.27 -15.98 -2.34
C HIS A 364 -4.48 -15.92 -3.85
N ASP A 365 -5.71 -16.18 -4.34
CA ASP A 365 -6.01 -16.19 -5.77
C ASP A 365 -7.50 -15.90 -5.98
N SER A 366 -7.99 -14.81 -5.38
CA SER A 366 -9.43 -14.52 -5.38
C SER A 366 -9.92 -14.07 -6.75
N ASN A 367 -11.10 -14.54 -7.16
CA ASN A 367 -11.74 -14.11 -8.41
C ASN A 367 -13.24 -13.90 -8.19
N ASP A 368 -13.57 -13.17 -7.12
CA ASP A 368 -14.93 -12.95 -6.61
C ASP A 368 -15.34 -11.47 -6.51
N GLY A 369 -14.56 -10.61 -7.16
CA GLY A 369 -14.71 -9.17 -7.29
C GLY A 369 -15.83 -8.73 -8.24
N PHE A 370 -15.77 -7.48 -8.68
CA PHE A 370 -16.61 -6.97 -9.77
C PHE A 370 -15.84 -7.08 -11.09
N PRO A 371 -16.54 -7.22 -12.23
CA PRO A 371 -15.87 -7.49 -13.51
C PRO A 371 -15.02 -6.31 -13.98
N GLY A 372 -13.82 -6.60 -14.48
CA GLY A 372 -13.08 -5.76 -15.41
C GLY A 372 -13.52 -6.00 -16.85
N TYR A 373 -13.15 -5.04 -17.71
CA TYR A 373 -13.50 -5.02 -19.13
C TYR A 373 -12.35 -4.47 -19.98
N LEU A 374 -12.07 -5.16 -21.08
CA LEU A 374 -11.31 -4.64 -22.22
C LEU A 374 -12.32 -4.11 -23.24
N LEU A 375 -12.21 -2.82 -23.55
CA LEU A 375 -13.05 -2.10 -24.47
C LEU A 375 -12.20 -1.62 -25.65
N ILE A 376 -12.57 -2.05 -26.86
CA ILE A 376 -11.89 -1.66 -28.09
C ILE A 376 -12.60 -0.44 -28.70
N ASN A 377 -11.83 0.56 -29.10
CA ASN A 377 -12.31 1.78 -29.74
C ASN A 377 -12.42 1.59 -31.27
N ASP A 378 -13.13 2.49 -31.94
CA ASP A 378 -13.29 2.49 -33.40
C ASP A 378 -12.67 3.74 -34.06
N GLY A 379 -11.76 4.39 -33.34
CA GLY A 379 -11.14 5.66 -33.69
C GLY A 379 -12.06 6.88 -33.56
N SER A 380 -13.30 6.73 -33.08
CA SER A 380 -14.25 7.85 -32.91
C SER A 380 -14.86 7.93 -31.51
N GLY A 381 -14.29 7.18 -30.57
CA GLY A 381 -14.74 7.09 -29.19
C GLY A 381 -15.99 6.24 -29.03
N ASN A 382 -16.25 5.27 -29.93
CA ASN A 382 -17.29 4.25 -29.70
C ASN A 382 -16.64 2.95 -29.24
N LEU A 383 -16.93 2.56 -28.01
CA LEU A 383 -16.27 1.42 -27.37
C LEU A 383 -17.10 0.13 -27.46
N SER A 384 -16.42 -1.00 -27.66
CA SER A 384 -17.02 -2.34 -27.71
C SER A 384 -16.33 -3.30 -26.73
N ASP A 385 -17.12 -4.02 -25.92
CA ASP A 385 -16.59 -5.03 -24.98
C ASP A 385 -16.04 -6.26 -25.73
N ARG A 386 -14.72 -6.46 -25.63
CA ARG A 386 -13.99 -7.59 -26.22
C ARG A 386 -13.39 -8.52 -25.17
N THR A 387 -13.59 -8.26 -23.87
CA THR A 387 -12.98 -8.99 -22.74
C THR A 387 -12.95 -10.51 -22.91
N LYS A 388 -14.11 -11.10 -23.26
CA LYS A 388 -14.21 -12.55 -23.42
C LYS A 388 -13.54 -13.05 -24.70
N ALA A 389 -13.70 -12.33 -25.80
CA ALA A 389 -13.11 -12.69 -27.09
C ALA A 389 -11.58 -12.58 -27.04
N ALA A 390 -11.07 -11.61 -26.30
CA ALA A 390 -9.66 -11.33 -26.07
C ALA A 390 -8.99 -12.29 -25.07
N GLY A 391 -9.68 -13.31 -24.54
CA GLY A 391 -9.07 -14.29 -23.62
C GLY A 391 -9.04 -13.91 -22.14
N LEU A 392 -9.57 -12.73 -21.76
CA LEU A 392 -9.47 -12.19 -20.39
C LEU A 392 -10.60 -12.64 -19.44
N GLU A 393 -11.54 -13.48 -19.89
CA GLU A 393 -12.72 -13.88 -19.11
C GLU A 393 -12.36 -14.61 -17.81
N ALA A 394 -11.33 -15.45 -17.82
CA ALA A 394 -11.01 -16.35 -16.71
C ALA A 394 -10.68 -15.60 -15.41
N LYS A 395 -10.03 -14.44 -15.51
CA LYS A 395 -9.56 -13.63 -14.38
C LYS A 395 -10.26 -12.26 -14.30
N ARG A 396 -11.36 -12.05 -15.02
CA ARG A 396 -12.03 -10.73 -15.04
C ARG A 396 -12.62 -10.29 -13.70
N TYR A 397 -12.77 -11.16 -12.71
CA TYR A 397 -13.40 -10.87 -11.42
C TYR A 397 -12.38 -10.69 -10.30
N ARG A 398 -11.18 -10.21 -10.60
CA ARG A 398 -10.23 -9.79 -9.56
C ARG A 398 -10.75 -8.60 -8.76
N ARG A 399 -10.08 -8.32 -7.65
CA ARG A 399 -10.24 -7.12 -6.84
C ARG A 399 -9.10 -6.17 -7.16
N SER A 400 -9.21 -5.48 -8.29
CA SER A 400 -8.09 -4.77 -8.90
C SER A 400 -7.89 -3.38 -8.28
N TYR A 401 -6.63 -3.00 -8.09
CA TYR A 401 -6.23 -1.66 -7.66
C TYR A 401 -5.33 -0.95 -8.66
N SER A 402 -4.71 -1.67 -9.59
CA SER A 402 -3.85 -1.07 -10.60
C SER A 402 -3.76 -1.96 -11.82
N ALA A 403 -3.65 -1.37 -13.00
CA ALA A 403 -3.35 -2.04 -14.25
C ALA A 403 -2.62 -1.07 -15.18
N SER A 404 -1.87 -1.61 -16.12
CA SER A 404 -1.27 -0.82 -17.19
C SER A 404 -1.10 -1.71 -18.41
N PHE A 405 -1.07 -1.05 -19.56
CA PHE A 405 -0.57 -1.65 -20.77
C PHE A 405 0.92 -1.35 -20.92
N ALA A 406 1.72 -2.37 -21.20
CA ALA A 406 3.17 -2.26 -21.36
C ALA A 406 3.70 -3.42 -22.19
N ASP A 407 4.77 -3.23 -22.95
CA ASP A 407 5.48 -4.31 -23.64
C ASP A 407 6.33 -5.10 -22.62
N LEU A 408 5.88 -6.31 -22.23
CA LEU A 408 6.48 -7.12 -21.15
C LEU A 408 7.48 -8.15 -21.68
N ASP A 409 7.41 -8.53 -22.96
CA ASP A 409 8.32 -9.51 -23.57
C ASP A 409 9.16 -8.98 -24.73
N ASN A 410 9.09 -7.67 -24.99
CA ASN A 410 9.87 -6.93 -25.96
C ASN A 410 9.55 -7.35 -27.41
N ASP A 411 8.28 -7.58 -27.72
CA ASP A 411 7.79 -7.85 -29.07
C ASP A 411 7.11 -6.63 -29.73
N HIS A 412 7.04 -5.50 -29.01
CA HIS A 412 6.43 -4.23 -29.38
C HIS A 412 4.90 -4.18 -29.36
N ASP A 413 4.24 -5.24 -28.90
CA ASP A 413 2.81 -5.23 -28.64
C ASP A 413 2.56 -4.85 -27.17
N LEU A 414 1.44 -4.16 -26.92
CA LEU A 414 1.07 -3.79 -25.55
C LEU A 414 0.42 -4.97 -24.84
N ASP A 415 1.08 -5.49 -23.81
CA ASP A 415 0.58 -6.52 -22.91
C ASP A 415 -0.19 -5.90 -21.74
N LEU A 416 -0.97 -6.72 -21.02
CA LEU A 416 -1.77 -6.26 -19.87
C LEU A 416 -1.22 -6.83 -18.56
N ILE A 417 -0.92 -5.95 -17.61
CA ILE A 417 -0.74 -6.31 -16.21
C ILE A 417 -1.93 -5.87 -15.37
N VAL A 418 -2.41 -6.73 -14.48
CA VAL A 418 -3.44 -6.39 -13.48
C VAL A 418 -2.95 -6.75 -12.09
N ILE A 419 -2.82 -5.74 -11.23
CA ILE A 419 -2.49 -5.88 -9.81
C ILE A 419 -3.75 -5.85 -8.98
N SER A 420 -3.91 -6.89 -8.18
CA SER A 420 -5.13 -7.15 -7.43
C SER A 420 -4.84 -7.49 -5.98
N ASP A 421 -5.73 -7.00 -5.12
CA ASP A 421 -5.82 -7.46 -3.75
C ASP A 421 -6.19 -8.96 -3.75
N PHE A 422 -5.64 -9.72 -2.82
CA PHE A 422 -5.87 -11.16 -2.65
C PHE A 422 -5.52 -12.05 -3.87
N SER A 423 -4.83 -11.53 -4.90
CA SER A 423 -4.45 -12.30 -6.10
C SER A 423 -3.08 -11.92 -6.66
N GLY A 424 -2.50 -10.81 -6.20
CA GLY A 424 -1.16 -10.39 -6.62
C GLY A 424 -1.14 -9.82 -8.03
N ALA A 425 -0.18 -10.25 -8.84
CA ALA A 425 -0.02 -9.80 -10.22
C ALA A 425 -0.52 -10.85 -11.23
N ASP A 426 -1.40 -10.46 -12.13
CA ASP A 426 -1.75 -11.22 -13.34
C ASP A 426 -1.09 -10.55 -14.54
N LEU A 427 -0.30 -11.30 -15.32
CA LEU A 427 0.38 -10.81 -16.52
C LEU A 427 -0.16 -11.54 -17.74
N HIS A 428 -0.57 -10.77 -18.74
CA HIS A 428 -1.23 -11.26 -19.94
C HIS A 428 -0.49 -10.78 -21.19
N LEU A 429 0.09 -11.70 -21.97
CA LEU A 429 0.77 -11.37 -23.22
C LEU A 429 -0.22 -11.20 -24.36
N ASN A 430 -0.10 -10.13 -25.12
CA ASN A 430 -0.90 -9.81 -26.30
C ASN A 430 -0.24 -10.38 -27.57
N ASP A 431 -1.02 -10.63 -28.62
CA ASP A 431 -0.52 -11.06 -29.94
C ASP A 431 -0.48 -9.92 -30.99
N GLY A 432 -0.60 -8.68 -30.52
CA GLY A 432 -0.68 -7.47 -31.34
C GLY A 432 -2.02 -7.26 -32.03
N LEU A 433 -3.00 -8.14 -31.81
CA LEU A 433 -4.36 -8.07 -32.37
C LEU A 433 -5.42 -8.01 -31.25
N GLY A 434 -4.99 -7.72 -30.03
CA GLY A 434 -5.82 -7.68 -28.83
C GLY A 434 -6.31 -9.05 -28.34
N ASN A 435 -5.56 -10.12 -28.60
CA ASN A 435 -5.82 -11.44 -27.99
C ASN A 435 -4.76 -11.75 -26.94
N PHE A 436 -5.21 -12.03 -25.72
CA PHE A 436 -4.34 -12.19 -24.57
C PHE A 436 -4.22 -13.65 -24.11
N GLU A 437 -2.98 -14.07 -23.82
CA GLU A 437 -2.64 -15.30 -23.10
C GLU A 437 -2.25 -14.99 -21.65
N ASP A 438 -2.78 -15.74 -20.68
CA ASP A 438 -2.29 -15.66 -19.30
C ASP A 438 -0.87 -16.23 -19.18
N ALA A 439 0.11 -15.34 -19.10
CA ALA A 439 1.52 -15.65 -19.02
C ALA A 439 2.10 -15.48 -17.61
N THR A 440 1.25 -15.33 -16.59
CA THR A 440 1.67 -15.02 -15.21
C THR A 440 2.76 -15.97 -14.72
N MET A 441 2.52 -17.28 -14.81
CA MET A 441 3.47 -18.30 -14.33
C MET A 441 4.69 -18.49 -15.26
N LYS A 442 4.64 -17.95 -16.48
CA LYS A 442 5.77 -17.93 -17.42
C LYS A 442 6.71 -16.76 -17.09
N LEU A 443 6.13 -15.63 -16.69
CA LEU A 443 6.83 -14.36 -16.50
C LEU A 443 7.25 -14.10 -15.05
N ILE A 444 6.57 -14.65 -14.05
CA ILE A 444 6.95 -14.46 -12.63
C ILE A 444 6.71 -15.73 -11.81
N ASP A 445 7.73 -16.14 -11.04
CA ASP A 445 7.66 -17.36 -10.23
C ASP A 445 6.75 -17.18 -8.99
N ASN A 446 6.79 -16.01 -8.35
CA ASN A 446 5.96 -15.67 -7.19
C ASN A 446 5.16 -14.39 -7.44
N HIS A 447 3.97 -14.53 -7.98
CA HIS A 447 3.07 -13.41 -8.27
C HIS A 447 2.19 -12.99 -7.10
N TYR A 448 2.11 -13.81 -6.05
CA TYR A 448 1.13 -13.64 -4.97
C TYR A 448 1.39 -12.37 -4.15
N GLY A 449 0.31 -11.74 -3.69
CA GLY A 449 0.38 -10.59 -2.81
C GLY A 449 -0.97 -9.95 -2.54
N PHE A 450 -1.04 -9.14 -1.49
CA PHE A 450 -2.07 -8.11 -1.37
C PHE A 450 -1.65 -6.90 -2.21
N GLY A 451 -1.78 -7.04 -3.53
CA GLY A 451 -1.31 -6.05 -4.50
C GLY A 451 -2.14 -4.77 -4.45
N MET A 452 -1.45 -3.63 -4.41
CA MET A 452 -2.06 -2.30 -4.27
C MET A 452 -1.72 -1.37 -5.44
N ALA A 453 -0.52 -1.48 -6.00
CA ALA A 453 -0.08 -0.69 -7.14
C ALA A 453 1.07 -1.39 -7.86
N HIS A 454 1.46 -0.87 -9.02
CA HIS A 454 2.72 -1.22 -9.65
C HIS A 454 3.37 0.00 -10.31
N ASN A 455 4.63 -0.17 -10.68
CA ASN A 455 5.33 0.70 -11.59
C ASN A 455 6.38 -0.10 -12.36
N PHE A 456 6.69 0.36 -13.57
CA PHE A 456 7.77 -0.16 -14.38
C PHE A 456 8.93 0.83 -14.45
N GLY A 457 10.14 0.32 -14.52
CA GLY A 457 11.35 1.11 -14.72
C GLY A 457 12.57 0.21 -14.88
N ASP A 458 13.67 0.76 -15.40
CA ASP A 458 14.96 0.08 -15.42
C ASP A 458 15.73 0.43 -14.13
N TYR A 459 15.43 -0.29 -13.05
CA TYR A 459 15.90 0.06 -11.70
C TYR A 459 17.34 -0.36 -11.46
N ASP A 460 17.86 -1.35 -12.18
CA ASP A 460 19.26 -1.76 -12.14
C ASP A 460 20.11 -1.20 -13.30
N ALA A 461 19.50 -0.41 -14.18
CA ALA A 461 20.13 0.24 -15.33
C ALA A 461 20.73 -0.76 -16.34
N ASN A 462 20.10 -1.93 -16.52
CA ASN A 462 20.53 -2.97 -17.45
C ASN A 462 19.88 -2.86 -18.85
N GLY A 463 18.97 -1.90 -19.04
CA GLY A 463 18.23 -1.68 -20.28
C GLY A 463 17.01 -2.59 -20.46
N LYS A 464 16.58 -3.30 -19.42
CA LYS A 464 15.37 -4.12 -19.36
C LYS A 464 14.37 -3.49 -18.41
N ILE A 465 13.09 -3.72 -18.70
CA ILE A 465 12.01 -3.23 -17.86
C ILE A 465 11.92 -4.13 -16.62
N ASP A 466 12.02 -3.54 -15.44
CA ASP A 466 11.74 -4.20 -14.18
C ASP A 466 10.32 -3.83 -13.72
N LEU A 467 9.73 -4.69 -12.89
CA LEU A 467 8.42 -4.49 -12.30
C LEU A 467 8.57 -4.31 -10.79
N ILE A 468 8.08 -3.19 -10.25
CA ILE A 468 7.80 -3.09 -8.82
C ILE A 468 6.30 -3.27 -8.58
N MET A 469 5.93 -4.30 -7.81
CA MET A 469 4.60 -4.45 -7.25
C MET A 469 4.59 -3.91 -5.82
N ILE A 470 3.72 -2.93 -5.56
CA ILE A 470 3.45 -2.44 -4.22
C ILE A 470 2.43 -3.36 -3.56
N GLY A 471 2.80 -3.91 -2.41
CA GLY A 471 1.99 -4.87 -1.68
C GLY A 471 1.90 -4.56 -0.19
N MET A 472 0.86 -5.04 0.47
CA MET A 472 0.74 -4.89 1.92
C MET A 472 1.65 -5.87 2.65
N ASN A 473 2.46 -5.37 3.59
CA ASN A 473 3.18 -6.23 4.51
C ASN A 473 2.41 -6.47 5.82
N SER A 474 2.72 -7.56 6.51
CA SER A 474 2.19 -7.82 7.86
C SER A 474 3.26 -8.34 8.81
N TRP A 475 3.73 -7.47 9.69
CA TRP A 475 4.68 -7.83 10.74
C TRP A 475 4.11 -8.86 11.72
N THR A 476 2.80 -8.84 11.96
CA THR A 476 2.13 -9.89 12.73
C THR A 476 2.23 -11.23 12.01
N ALA A 477 2.02 -11.27 10.69
CA ALA A 477 2.16 -12.51 9.93
C ALA A 477 3.60 -13.06 9.99
N GLU A 478 4.60 -12.20 9.83
CA GLU A 478 6.01 -12.59 9.99
C GLU A 478 6.27 -13.19 11.39
N ARG A 479 5.73 -12.56 12.44
CA ARG A 479 5.87 -13.05 13.81
C ARG A 479 5.18 -14.41 14.02
N LEU A 480 3.97 -14.59 13.48
CA LEU A 480 3.27 -15.88 13.50
C LEU A 480 4.07 -16.97 12.80
N LEU A 481 4.63 -16.67 11.61
CA LEU A 481 5.46 -17.60 10.83
C LEU A 481 6.73 -17.98 11.58
N SER A 482 7.39 -17.01 12.23
CA SER A 482 8.62 -17.25 13.01
C SER A 482 8.41 -18.21 14.18
N MET A 483 7.20 -18.22 14.77
CA MET A 483 6.80 -19.11 15.84
C MET A 483 6.06 -20.37 15.34
N ASN A 484 5.94 -20.54 14.01
CA ASN A 484 5.20 -21.63 13.37
C ASN A 484 3.74 -21.76 13.87
N LEU A 485 3.06 -20.63 14.04
CA LEU A 485 1.68 -20.58 14.50
C LEU A 485 0.71 -20.55 13.31
N ALA A 486 -0.12 -21.59 13.21
CA ALA A 486 -1.19 -21.66 12.23
C ALA A 486 -2.38 -22.46 12.79
N PRO A 487 -3.64 -22.04 12.52
CA PRO A 487 -4.81 -22.78 12.90
C PRO A 487 -4.90 -24.07 12.06
N PRO A 488 -5.25 -25.22 12.66
CA PRO A 488 -5.41 -26.47 11.91
C PRO A 488 -6.46 -26.38 10.80
N THR A 489 -7.54 -25.65 11.06
CA THR A 489 -8.54 -25.29 10.06
C THR A 489 -8.03 -24.05 9.33
N HIS A 490 -7.91 -24.11 7.99
CA HIS A 490 -7.39 -23.04 7.10
C HIS A 490 -5.87 -23.04 6.85
N ARG A 491 -5.19 -24.17 7.07
CA ARG A 491 -3.75 -24.28 6.82
C ARG A 491 -3.32 -23.83 5.41
N HIS A 492 -4.13 -24.11 4.39
CA HIS A 492 -3.87 -23.71 3.00
C HIS A 492 -3.80 -22.19 2.78
N TYR A 493 -4.38 -21.37 3.67
CA TYR A 493 -4.17 -19.92 3.66
C TYR A 493 -2.84 -19.53 4.30
N TYR A 494 -2.44 -20.25 5.36
CA TYR A 494 -1.20 -20.00 6.09
C TYR A 494 0.04 -20.45 5.31
N ASP A 495 -0.09 -21.49 4.48
CA ASP A 495 0.98 -21.95 3.59
C ASP A 495 1.39 -20.89 2.54
N LYS A 496 0.52 -19.91 2.28
CA LYS A 496 0.76 -18.76 1.38
C LYS A 496 0.92 -17.43 2.12
N LEU A 497 0.91 -17.44 3.45
CA LEU A 497 0.88 -16.19 4.22
C LEU A 497 2.16 -15.37 4.03
N ASP A 498 3.33 -16.00 3.95
CA ASP A 498 4.60 -15.33 3.70
C ASP A 498 4.57 -14.60 2.35
N ASP A 499 4.16 -15.32 1.29
CA ASP A 499 3.95 -14.75 -0.04
C ASP A 499 2.94 -13.58 0.00
N LEU A 500 1.80 -13.72 0.69
CA LEU A 500 0.81 -12.64 0.69
C LEU A 500 1.25 -11.40 1.47
N THR A 501 2.05 -11.57 2.52
CA THR A 501 2.35 -10.53 3.51
C THR A 501 3.78 -10.02 3.50
N PHE A 502 4.56 -10.39 2.48
CA PHE A 502 5.91 -9.88 2.28
C PHE A 502 5.95 -8.35 2.07
N GLY A 503 4.93 -7.81 1.39
CA GLY A 503 4.84 -6.41 1.02
C GLY A 503 5.28 -6.14 -0.41
N ASN A 504 6.07 -5.09 -0.60
CA ASN A 504 6.56 -4.68 -1.92
C ASN A 504 7.52 -5.72 -2.50
N ARG A 505 7.46 -5.90 -3.81
CA ARG A 505 8.35 -6.78 -4.58
C ARG A 505 8.90 -6.02 -5.76
N LEU A 506 10.22 -6.11 -5.95
CA LEU A 506 10.90 -5.70 -7.17
C LEU A 506 11.29 -6.98 -7.90
N TYR A 507 10.81 -7.14 -9.12
CA TYR A 507 11.17 -8.23 -10.02
C TYR A 507 12.05 -7.67 -11.13
N PHE A 508 13.26 -8.21 -11.25
CA PHE A 508 14.20 -7.75 -12.26
C PHE A 508 13.88 -8.35 -13.61
N GLY A 509 13.77 -7.52 -14.64
CA GLY A 509 13.53 -7.92 -16.00
C GLY A 509 14.70 -8.69 -16.60
N SER A 510 14.40 -9.75 -17.32
CA SER A 510 15.35 -10.46 -18.17
C SER A 510 14.80 -10.58 -19.60
N ASN A 511 15.53 -11.25 -20.49
CA ASN A 511 15.05 -11.49 -21.86
C ASN A 511 13.85 -12.45 -21.97
N LYS A 512 13.39 -13.06 -20.85
CA LYS A 512 12.38 -14.13 -20.90
C LYS A 512 11.28 -14.01 -19.84
N LYS A 513 11.60 -13.41 -18.70
CA LYS A 513 10.73 -13.32 -17.52
C LYS A 513 11.29 -12.30 -16.53
N PHE A 514 10.53 -11.97 -15.49
CA PHE A 514 11.01 -11.24 -14.33
C PHE A 514 11.45 -12.21 -13.23
N GLU A 515 12.57 -11.89 -12.54
CA GLU A 515 13.19 -12.70 -11.49
C GLU A 515 13.10 -12.08 -10.09
#